data_AF-C7ZFG0-F1
#
_entry.id   AF-C7ZFG0-F1
#
_cell.length_a   1.000
_cell.length_b   1.000
_cell.length_c   1.000
_cell.angle_alpha   90.00
_cell.angle_beta   90.00
_cell.angle_gamma   90.00
#
_symmetry.space_group_name_H-M   'P 1'
#
loop_
_entity.id
_entity.type
_entity.pdbx_description
1 polymer ?
#
loop_
_entity_poly.entity_id
_entity_poly.type
_entity_poly.pdbx_seq_one_letter_code
_entity_poly.pdbx_strand_id
1 'polypeptide(L)'
;SAIDTEELGPIRQDGQEENFRPHRRLQNEATMVVKTSGRLLQEYPKGYDQAFNQAFTGLPKDVGFNNGLSIPQPDFVEGLEMEKYLPFPVDKRTCGAVLYKDDPHSLILPHIAGEWKGSGKDMEVARMQAAYDGAALVYARNQALDAAKEPYLAGHAKVTTFTTDGRNLNLFAHYAAKTEGGTPEYHQYPIKSLNLVDSHQGYKEGRKQLRNAQDLAREESYALRDELKDYWRQPRDSLHPIAEGVPPLSVPDLEPLDTTHVFEDEDDYEVVKPRPVYQPTPPTSSRPKHDQKRKAQISQESSSVSSRYRSKLRSYWKKDVMSGRHYHKHSDGTVSWLDDEEDERD
;
A
#
# COMPACT_ATOMS: atom_id res chain seq x y z
N SER A 1 -31.54 57.69 -33.35
CA SER A 1 -32.60 56.86 -32.76
C SER A 1 -32.05 56.26 -31.50
N ALA A 2 -32.60 56.71 -30.38
CA ALA A 2 -32.11 56.46 -29.04
C ALA A 2 -32.60 55.11 -28.48
N ILE A 3 -31.88 54.72 -27.44
CA ILE A 3 -31.87 53.46 -26.69
C ILE A 3 -33.16 53.30 -25.87
N ASP A 4 -33.69 52.08 -25.81
CA ASP A 4 -34.41 51.55 -24.64
C ASP A 4 -34.15 50.04 -24.56
N THR A 5 -33.47 49.60 -23.50
CA THR A 5 -33.33 48.19 -23.11
C THR A 5 -33.20 48.19 -21.59
N GLU A 6 -34.36 48.27 -20.93
CA GLU A 6 -34.52 47.74 -19.59
C GLU A 6 -35.10 46.32 -19.68
N GLU A 7 -34.78 45.55 -18.63
CA GLU A 7 -35.39 44.27 -18.25
C GLU A 7 -34.67 42.99 -18.70
N LEU A 8 -33.49 42.73 -18.12
CA LEU A 8 -33.14 41.40 -17.64
C LEU A 8 -32.39 41.53 -16.30
N GLY A 9 -33.08 41.15 -15.21
CA GLY A 9 -32.54 41.18 -13.84
C GLY A 9 -31.40 40.17 -13.62
N PRO A 10 -30.62 40.33 -12.53
CA PRO A 10 -29.42 39.53 -12.29
C PRO A 10 -29.78 38.11 -11.82
N ILE A 11 -29.29 37.12 -12.57
CA ILE A 11 -29.21 35.72 -12.15
C ILE A 11 -28.14 35.62 -11.06
N ARG A 12 -28.56 35.28 -9.85
CA ARG A 12 -27.68 34.94 -8.73
C ARG A 12 -26.86 33.70 -9.07
N GLN A 13 -25.54 33.86 -9.22
CA GLN A 13 -24.60 32.76 -9.20
C GLN A 13 -24.14 32.52 -7.76
N ASP A 14 -24.94 31.75 -7.01
CA ASP A 14 -24.46 31.07 -5.81
C ASP A 14 -23.79 29.77 -6.27
N GLY A 15 -22.51 29.88 -6.61
CA GLY A 15 -21.65 28.75 -6.95
C GLY A 15 -20.26 29.05 -6.41
N GLN A 16 -19.90 28.40 -5.30
CA GLN A 16 -18.52 28.40 -4.82
C GLN A 16 -17.64 27.67 -5.85
N GLU A 17 -17.12 28.42 -6.83
CA GLU A 17 -15.93 28.03 -7.57
C GLU A 17 -14.75 28.07 -6.60
N GLU A 18 -14.46 26.93 -5.97
CA GLU A 18 -13.13 26.66 -5.45
C GLU A 18 -12.14 26.60 -6.63
N ASN A 19 -11.75 27.78 -7.10
CA ASN A 19 -10.67 27.97 -8.05
C ASN A 19 -9.41 27.30 -7.48
N PHE A 20 -8.98 26.21 -8.13
CA PHE A 20 -7.72 25.53 -7.86
C PHE A 20 -6.58 26.52 -8.12
N ARG A 21 -6.17 27.26 -7.09
CA ARG A 21 -4.93 28.03 -7.14
C ARG A 21 -3.79 27.01 -7.13
N PRO A 22 -2.97 26.92 -8.20
CA PRO A 22 -1.79 26.06 -8.17
C PRO A 22 -0.97 26.51 -6.96
N HIS A 23 -0.79 25.61 -6.01
CA HIS A 23 -0.08 25.90 -4.78
C HIS A 23 1.39 26.12 -5.16
N ARG A 24 1.75 27.37 -5.43
CA ARG A 24 3.12 27.81 -5.67
C ARG A 24 3.98 27.30 -4.50
N ARG A 25 4.80 26.29 -4.80
CA ARG A 25 5.91 25.78 -3.98
C ARG A 25 5.52 25.37 -2.57
N LEU A 26 4.91 24.19 -2.44
CA LEU A 26 4.93 23.47 -1.17
C LEU A 26 6.36 22.91 -0.98
N GLN A 27 7.07 23.44 0.01
CA GLN A 27 8.52 23.26 0.15
C GLN A 27 8.92 21.93 0.80
N ASN A 28 8.04 21.31 1.59
CA ASN A 28 8.32 20.06 2.32
C ASN A 28 7.20 19.02 2.18
N GLU A 29 7.56 17.75 2.42
CA GLU A 29 6.69 16.57 2.27
C GLU A 29 5.47 16.61 3.21
N ALA A 30 5.66 16.97 4.48
CA ALA A 30 4.56 17.07 5.44
C ALA A 30 3.45 18.05 4.98
N THR A 31 3.85 19.21 4.42
CA THR A 31 2.88 20.17 3.88
C THR A 31 2.20 19.64 2.62
N MET A 32 2.95 18.90 1.79
CA MET A 32 2.42 18.24 0.60
C MET A 32 1.34 17.23 0.97
N VAL A 33 1.61 16.33 1.92
CA VAL A 33 0.65 15.36 2.45
C VAL A 33 -0.60 16.08 2.93
N VAL A 34 -0.48 17.02 3.88
CA VAL A 34 -1.64 17.72 4.48
C VAL A 34 -2.51 18.44 3.45
N LYS A 35 -1.91 19.10 2.46
CA LYS A 35 -2.67 19.92 1.50
C LYS A 35 -3.26 19.14 0.34
N THR A 36 -2.72 17.97 0.02
CA THR A 36 -3.14 17.19 -1.16
C THR A 36 -3.93 15.94 -0.79
N SER A 37 -3.69 15.35 0.39
CA SER A 37 -4.36 14.12 0.83
C SER A 37 -5.88 14.24 0.80
N GLY A 38 -6.46 15.20 1.52
CA GLY A 38 -7.92 15.38 1.58
C GLY A 38 -8.59 15.75 0.24
N ARG A 39 -7.82 16.14 -0.77
CA ARG A 39 -8.34 16.49 -2.11
C ARG A 39 -8.26 15.32 -3.07
N LEU A 40 -7.16 14.57 -3.01
CA LEU A 40 -6.88 13.46 -3.91
C LEU A 40 -7.49 12.15 -3.40
N LEU A 41 -7.26 11.85 -2.13
CA LEU A 41 -7.67 10.59 -1.51
C LEU A 41 -9.17 10.55 -1.24
N GLN A 42 -9.68 9.34 -1.19
CA GLN A 42 -10.99 9.00 -0.65
C GLN A 42 -10.89 8.75 0.86
N GLU A 43 -11.94 9.08 1.59
CA GLU A 43 -12.14 8.68 2.98
C GLU A 43 -13.13 7.53 3.02
N TYR A 44 -12.90 6.58 3.93
CA TYR A 44 -13.75 5.40 4.08
C TYR A 44 -14.45 5.38 5.45
N PRO A 45 -15.59 4.66 5.56
CA PRO A 45 -16.21 4.39 6.86
C PRO A 45 -15.27 3.61 7.78
N LYS A 46 -15.52 3.68 9.09
CA LYS A 46 -14.69 3.07 10.14
C LYS A 46 -14.28 1.61 9.83
N GLY A 47 -13.00 1.30 10.05
CA GLY A 47 -12.47 -0.05 10.01
C GLY A 47 -11.67 -0.40 8.76
N TYR A 48 -11.49 0.56 7.85
CA TYR A 48 -10.49 0.56 6.81
C TYR A 48 -9.88 1.96 6.79
N ASP A 49 -8.67 2.07 7.31
CA ASP A 49 -8.11 3.30 7.85
C ASP A 49 -6.80 3.66 7.16
N GLN A 50 -6.43 4.93 7.30
CA GLN A 50 -5.23 5.51 6.71
C GLN A 50 -4.21 5.81 7.81
N ALA A 51 -2.96 5.45 7.57
CA ALA A 51 -1.84 5.86 8.40
C ALA A 51 -0.83 6.64 7.57
N PHE A 52 -0.18 7.62 8.22
CA PHE A 52 0.81 8.49 7.58
C PHE A 52 2.14 8.36 8.31
N ASN A 53 3.24 8.28 7.57
CA ASN A 53 4.60 8.14 8.10
C ASN A 53 4.75 6.97 9.09
N GLN A 54 4.05 5.85 8.87
CA GLN A 54 4.10 4.69 9.77
C GLN A 54 5.14 3.68 9.28
N ALA A 55 6.17 3.45 10.08
CA ALA A 55 7.21 2.48 9.75
C ALA A 55 6.69 1.04 9.84
N PHE A 56 7.12 0.19 8.91
CA PHE A 56 6.76 -1.21 8.84
C PHE A 56 7.60 -2.06 9.80
N THR A 57 7.59 -1.72 11.10
CA THR A 57 8.39 -2.39 12.16
C THR A 57 8.10 -3.89 12.30
N GLY A 58 6.97 -4.37 11.78
CA GLY A 58 6.69 -5.78 11.75
C GLY A 58 7.34 -6.59 10.63
N LEU A 59 7.90 -5.92 9.63
CA LEU A 59 8.62 -6.55 8.54
C LEU A 59 9.93 -7.21 9.04
N PRO A 60 10.19 -8.49 8.75
CA PRO A 60 11.46 -9.13 9.08
C PRO A 60 12.61 -8.48 8.31
N LYS A 61 13.79 -8.42 8.94
CA LYS A 61 15.02 -7.95 8.30
C LYS A 61 15.61 -9.05 7.42
N ASP A 62 16.31 -8.62 6.39
CA ASP A 62 17.17 -9.44 5.54
C ASP A 62 16.46 -10.63 4.84
N VAL A 63 15.24 -10.39 4.34
CA VAL A 63 14.43 -11.37 3.57
C VAL A 63 14.68 -11.33 2.07
N GLY A 64 15.86 -10.86 1.66
CA GLY A 64 16.30 -10.79 0.26
C GLY A 64 16.19 -9.39 -0.32
N PHE A 65 15.00 -8.78 -0.32
CA PHE A 65 14.79 -7.45 -0.93
C PHE A 65 15.17 -6.28 -0.01
N ASN A 66 15.32 -6.50 1.30
CA ASN A 66 15.60 -5.47 2.31
C ASN A 66 16.95 -5.66 3.04
N ASN A 67 17.87 -6.43 2.46
CA ASN A 67 19.14 -6.76 3.11
C ASN A 67 19.97 -5.51 3.42
N GLY A 68 20.23 -5.27 4.71
CA GLY A 68 20.98 -4.09 5.17
C GLY A 68 20.29 -2.74 4.93
N LEU A 69 19.01 -2.73 4.54
CA LEU A 69 18.23 -1.50 4.35
C LEU A 69 17.48 -1.10 5.63
N SER A 70 17.17 0.18 5.76
CA SER A 70 16.27 0.69 6.80
C SER A 70 14.86 0.15 6.59
N ILE A 71 14.09 0.03 7.68
CA ILE A 71 12.69 -0.39 7.64
C ILE A 71 11.89 0.56 6.71
N PRO A 72 11.04 0.04 5.82
CA PRO A 72 10.20 0.89 4.97
C PRO A 72 9.24 1.71 5.82
N GLN A 73 9.06 2.97 5.44
CA GLN A 73 8.21 3.93 6.16
C GLN A 73 7.55 4.83 5.13
N PRO A 74 6.44 4.39 4.53
CA PRO A 74 5.79 5.19 3.51
C PRO A 74 5.14 6.44 4.11
N ASP A 75 5.03 7.49 3.29
CA ASP A 75 4.31 8.71 3.66
C ASP A 75 2.81 8.43 3.93
N PHE A 76 2.25 7.43 3.25
CA PHE A 76 0.87 7.00 3.32
C PHE A 76 0.74 5.49 3.17
N VAL A 77 -0.18 4.90 3.93
CA VAL A 77 -0.62 3.53 3.75
C VAL A 77 -2.08 3.41 4.18
N GLU A 78 -2.82 2.50 3.55
CA GLU A 78 -4.24 2.28 3.83
C GLU A 78 -4.55 0.79 3.91
N GLY A 79 -5.30 0.39 4.94
CA GLY A 79 -5.51 -1.02 5.25
C GLY A 79 -6.58 -1.27 6.30
N LEU A 80 -6.76 -2.53 6.67
CA LEU A 80 -7.67 -2.95 7.73
C LEU A 80 -6.94 -2.97 9.08
N GLU A 81 -7.64 -2.62 10.16
CA GLU A 81 -7.12 -2.82 11.51
C GLU A 81 -7.08 -4.31 11.88
N MET A 82 -6.17 -4.67 12.79
CA MET A 82 -5.96 -6.04 13.27
C MET A 82 -7.24 -6.73 13.76
N GLU A 83 -8.10 -6.00 14.46
CA GLU A 83 -9.36 -6.53 15.00
C GLU A 83 -10.28 -7.12 13.92
N LYS A 84 -10.18 -6.66 12.66
CA LYS A 84 -11.01 -7.15 11.56
C LYS A 84 -10.71 -8.60 11.19
N TYR A 85 -9.48 -9.06 11.44
CA TYR A 85 -9.04 -10.43 11.13
C TYR A 85 -9.49 -11.46 12.17
N LEU A 86 -9.94 -11.04 13.36
CA LEU A 86 -10.41 -11.98 14.37
C LEU A 86 -11.56 -12.85 13.85
N PRO A 87 -11.57 -14.17 14.16
CA PRO A 87 -10.71 -14.86 15.14
C PRO A 87 -9.36 -15.38 14.58
N PHE A 88 -9.02 -15.10 13.31
CA PHE A 88 -7.74 -15.52 12.76
C PHE A 88 -6.58 -14.68 13.35
N PRO A 89 -5.59 -15.30 14.03
CA PRO A 89 -4.50 -14.58 14.67
C PRO A 89 -3.41 -14.23 13.64
N VAL A 90 -3.71 -13.26 12.78
CA VAL A 90 -2.88 -12.84 11.65
C VAL A 90 -1.47 -12.43 12.06
N ASP A 91 -1.33 -11.77 13.21
CA ASP A 91 -0.07 -11.33 13.80
C ASP A 91 0.88 -12.49 14.16
N LYS A 92 0.32 -13.64 14.53
CA LYS A 92 1.07 -14.83 14.95
C LYS A 92 1.31 -15.81 13.80
N ARG A 93 0.45 -15.79 12.79
CA ARG A 93 0.46 -16.74 11.68
C ARG A 93 1.17 -16.21 10.45
N THR A 94 1.22 -14.89 10.30
CA THR A 94 1.74 -14.26 9.09
C THR A 94 2.88 -13.31 9.43
N CYS A 95 4.11 -13.74 9.12
CA CYS A 95 5.29 -12.88 9.25
C CYS A 95 5.14 -11.63 8.36
N GLY A 96 5.40 -10.46 8.91
CA GLY A 96 5.32 -9.19 8.17
C GLY A 96 3.89 -8.69 7.91
N ALA A 97 2.84 -9.39 8.35
CA ALA A 97 1.46 -8.94 8.15
C ALA A 97 1.09 -7.68 8.94
N VAL A 98 1.64 -7.55 10.14
CA VAL A 98 1.46 -6.37 10.98
C VAL A 98 2.50 -5.37 10.54
N LEU A 99 2.07 -4.21 10.03
CA LEU A 99 3.02 -3.18 9.68
C LEU A 99 3.68 -2.59 10.92
N TYR A 100 2.92 -2.33 11.97
CA TYR A 100 3.43 -1.73 13.21
C TYR A 100 3.12 -2.61 14.42
N LYS A 101 4.14 -3.31 14.94
CA LYS A 101 3.97 -4.35 15.97
C LYS A 101 3.47 -3.85 17.33
N ASP A 102 3.70 -2.57 17.64
CA ASP A 102 3.46 -2.00 18.97
C ASP A 102 2.11 -1.26 19.10
N ASP A 103 1.25 -1.31 18.07
CA ASP A 103 -0.06 -0.66 18.08
C ASP A 103 -1.19 -1.69 17.81
N PRO A 104 -2.13 -1.90 18.75
CA PRO A 104 -3.29 -2.77 18.51
C PRO A 104 -4.20 -2.27 17.37
N HIS A 105 -4.12 -0.99 17.01
CA HIS A 105 -4.82 -0.38 15.86
C HIS A 105 -3.95 -0.33 14.60
N SER A 106 -2.82 -1.05 14.57
CA SER A 106 -1.99 -1.12 13.38
C SER A 106 -2.78 -1.65 12.19
N LEU A 107 -2.50 -1.06 11.03
CA LEU A 107 -2.94 -1.58 9.75
C LEU A 107 -2.26 -2.92 9.48
N ILE A 108 -3.03 -3.86 8.94
CA ILE A 108 -2.63 -5.22 8.61
C ILE A 108 -2.80 -5.44 7.11
N LEU A 109 -1.79 -6.08 6.50
CA LEU A 109 -1.80 -6.52 5.10
C LEU A 109 -2.36 -5.47 4.11
N PRO A 110 -1.90 -4.21 4.13
CA PRO A 110 -2.42 -3.21 3.23
C PRO A 110 -2.03 -3.49 1.79
N HIS A 111 -2.88 -3.05 0.88
CA HIS A 111 -2.72 -3.24 -0.57
C HIS A 111 -2.42 -1.93 -1.30
N ILE A 112 -2.33 -0.81 -0.58
CA ILE A 112 -1.90 0.48 -1.14
C ILE A 112 -0.98 1.25 -0.19
N ALA A 113 0.09 1.82 -0.76
CA ALA A 113 0.96 2.78 -0.11
C ALA A 113 1.30 3.94 -1.06
N GLY A 114 1.73 5.08 -0.51
CA GLY A 114 1.99 6.28 -1.28
C GLY A 114 3.16 7.08 -0.75
N GLU A 115 3.94 7.61 -1.69
CA GLU A 115 5.11 8.45 -1.44
C GLU A 115 4.84 9.87 -1.94
N TRP A 116 5.05 10.85 -1.07
CA TRP A 116 4.99 12.26 -1.40
C TRP A 116 6.39 12.83 -1.54
N LYS A 117 6.49 13.84 -2.40
CA LYS A 117 7.68 14.67 -2.52
C LYS A 117 7.29 16.13 -2.51
N GLY A 118 8.18 16.95 -1.97
CA GLY A 118 8.09 18.40 -2.13
C GLY A 118 8.10 18.78 -3.62
N SER A 119 7.50 19.91 -3.97
CA SER A 119 7.47 20.36 -5.37
C SER A 119 8.90 20.56 -5.89
N GLY A 120 9.23 19.90 -7.01
CA GLY A 120 10.57 19.97 -7.63
C GLY A 120 11.65 19.14 -6.93
N LYS A 121 11.26 18.28 -5.98
CA LYS A 121 12.13 17.23 -5.43
C LYS A 121 12.20 16.04 -6.40
N ASP A 122 13.09 15.11 -6.08
CA ASP A 122 13.41 13.99 -6.95
C ASP A 122 12.32 12.91 -6.93
N MET A 123 11.56 12.82 -8.01
CA MET A 123 10.54 11.80 -8.21
C MET A 123 11.13 10.40 -8.49
N GLU A 124 12.39 10.29 -8.89
CA GLU A 124 13.06 8.99 -9.01
C GLU A 124 13.30 8.37 -7.64
N VAL A 125 13.64 9.19 -6.63
CA VAL A 125 13.74 8.74 -5.24
C VAL A 125 12.38 8.23 -4.75
N ALA A 126 11.30 8.99 -5.00
CA ALA A 126 9.94 8.55 -4.66
C ALA A 126 9.58 7.23 -5.34
N ARG A 127 9.95 7.07 -6.61
CA ARG A 127 9.70 5.83 -7.37
C ARG A 127 10.43 4.64 -6.75
N MET A 128 11.69 4.82 -6.34
CA MET A 128 12.47 3.79 -5.65
C MET A 128 11.90 3.45 -4.28
N GLN A 129 11.51 4.44 -3.48
CA GLN A 129 10.84 4.23 -2.19
C GLN A 129 9.52 3.47 -2.39
N ALA A 130 8.69 3.90 -3.32
CA ALA A 130 7.43 3.24 -3.66
C ALA A 130 7.62 1.82 -4.23
N ALA A 131 8.79 1.48 -4.78
CA ALA A 131 9.15 0.11 -5.17
C ALA A 131 9.49 -0.74 -3.94
N TYR A 132 10.24 -0.16 -2.99
CA TYR A 132 10.61 -0.81 -1.75
C TYR A 132 9.40 -1.08 -0.85
N ASP A 133 8.51 -0.10 -0.70
CA ASP A 133 7.25 -0.26 0.03
C ASP A 133 6.36 -1.30 -0.66
N GLY A 134 6.24 -1.24 -1.99
CA GLY A 134 5.48 -2.22 -2.77
C GLY A 134 5.99 -3.65 -2.60
N ALA A 135 7.31 -3.86 -2.59
CA ALA A 135 7.91 -5.16 -2.30
C ALA A 135 7.57 -5.67 -0.89
N ALA A 136 7.59 -4.79 0.11
CA ALA A 136 7.20 -5.13 1.47
C ALA A 136 5.73 -5.54 1.59
N LEU A 137 4.82 -4.83 0.91
CA LEU A 137 3.40 -5.18 0.89
C LEU A 137 3.14 -6.51 0.16
N VAL A 138 3.80 -6.74 -0.98
CA VAL A 138 3.71 -8.03 -1.70
C VAL A 138 4.25 -9.17 -0.85
N TYR A 139 5.39 -8.97 -0.17
CA TYR A 139 5.93 -9.96 0.76
C TYR A 139 4.90 -10.32 1.85
N ALA A 140 4.37 -9.32 2.56
CA ALA A 140 3.40 -9.53 3.63
C ALA A 140 2.16 -10.28 3.14
N ARG A 141 1.62 -9.90 1.97
CA ARG A 141 0.49 -10.58 1.32
C ARG A 141 0.82 -12.05 1.00
N ASN A 142 2.00 -12.32 0.46
CA ASN A 142 2.43 -13.68 0.11
C ASN A 142 2.55 -14.56 1.35
N GLN A 143 3.12 -14.02 2.44
CA GLN A 143 3.18 -14.74 3.71
C GLN A 143 1.77 -15.09 4.23
N ALA A 144 0.78 -14.24 3.98
CA ALA A 144 -0.60 -14.49 4.40
C ALA A 144 -1.24 -15.64 3.62
N LEU A 145 -1.05 -15.65 2.29
CA LEU A 145 -1.54 -16.71 1.43
C LEU A 145 -0.89 -18.07 1.75
N ASP A 146 0.42 -18.07 1.97
CA ASP A 146 1.14 -19.29 2.37
C ASP A 146 0.60 -19.84 3.71
N ALA A 147 0.24 -18.97 4.66
CA ALA A 147 -0.36 -19.37 5.93
C ALA A 147 -1.76 -20.00 5.76
N ALA A 148 -2.50 -19.63 4.72
CA ALA A 148 -3.78 -20.24 4.35
C ALA A 148 -3.63 -21.54 3.55
N LYS A 149 -2.40 -21.95 3.20
CA LYS A 149 -2.12 -23.05 2.25
C LYS A 149 -2.83 -22.89 0.90
N GLU A 150 -3.25 -21.68 0.56
CA GLU A 150 -3.70 -21.34 -0.78
C GLU A 150 -2.44 -21.29 -1.65
N PRO A 151 -2.38 -22.07 -2.75
CA PRO A 151 -1.21 -22.05 -3.61
C PRO A 151 -0.98 -20.64 -4.11
N TYR A 152 0.17 -20.07 -3.76
CA TYR A 152 0.67 -18.82 -4.29
C TYR A 152 0.52 -18.80 -5.82
N LEU A 153 -0.42 -17.98 -6.31
CA LEU A 153 -0.51 -17.67 -7.74
C LEU A 153 0.57 -16.64 -8.07
N ALA A 154 1.75 -17.14 -8.41
CA ALA A 154 2.84 -16.32 -8.92
C ALA A 154 2.33 -15.39 -10.04
N GLY A 155 2.65 -14.09 -9.93
CA GLY A 155 2.33 -13.10 -10.97
C GLY A 155 1.04 -12.29 -10.79
N HIS A 156 0.31 -12.41 -9.67
CA HIS A 156 -0.88 -11.57 -9.43
C HIS A 156 -0.48 -10.20 -8.85
N ALA A 157 -0.66 -9.15 -9.64
CA ALA A 157 -0.38 -7.77 -9.24
C ALA A 157 -1.57 -7.14 -8.50
N LYS A 158 -1.67 -7.39 -7.18
CA LYS A 158 -2.76 -6.93 -6.31
C LYS A 158 -2.39 -5.79 -5.36
N VAL A 159 -1.10 -5.47 -5.29
CA VAL A 159 -0.60 -4.33 -4.52
C VAL A 159 -0.38 -3.16 -5.47
N THR A 160 -0.82 -1.98 -5.06
CA THR A 160 -0.58 -0.74 -5.79
C THR A 160 0.26 0.21 -4.95
N THR A 161 1.17 0.96 -5.55
CA THR A 161 1.72 2.16 -4.90
C THR A 161 1.59 3.37 -5.79
N PHE A 162 1.71 4.55 -5.21
CA PHE A 162 1.75 5.78 -5.97
C PHE A 162 2.83 6.73 -5.47
N THR A 163 3.20 7.66 -6.35
CA THR A 163 4.10 8.78 -6.01
C THR A 163 3.47 10.09 -6.44
N THR A 164 3.65 11.16 -5.68
CA THR A 164 3.23 12.49 -6.12
C THR A 164 4.06 13.64 -5.55
N ASP A 165 4.32 14.65 -6.38
CA ASP A 165 4.85 15.97 -5.96
C ASP A 165 3.78 17.08 -6.04
N GLY A 166 2.51 16.69 -6.18
CA GLY A 166 1.35 17.56 -6.42
C GLY A 166 1.23 18.09 -7.84
N ARG A 167 2.24 17.89 -8.68
CA ARG A 167 2.18 18.15 -10.13
C ARG A 167 2.03 16.85 -10.89
N ASN A 168 2.77 15.82 -10.53
CA ASN A 168 2.76 14.51 -11.15
C ASN A 168 2.14 13.51 -10.18
N LEU A 169 1.38 12.57 -10.72
CA LEU A 169 0.90 11.38 -10.03
C LEU A 169 1.33 10.18 -10.84
N ASN A 170 2.07 9.25 -10.24
CA ASN A 170 2.41 7.98 -10.87
C ASN A 170 1.82 6.83 -10.06
N LEU A 171 1.24 5.85 -10.74
CA LEU A 171 0.65 4.64 -10.17
C LEU A 171 1.44 3.43 -10.63
N PHE A 172 1.73 2.51 -9.71
CA PHE A 172 2.52 1.31 -9.95
C PHE A 172 1.83 0.08 -9.40
N ALA A 173 1.84 -1.01 -10.15
CA ALA A 173 1.40 -2.32 -9.71
C ALA A 173 2.63 -3.12 -9.24
N HIS A 174 2.44 -3.95 -8.22
CA HIS A 174 3.51 -4.77 -7.66
C HIS A 174 3.12 -6.24 -7.62
N TYR A 175 4.08 -7.08 -7.99
CA TYR A 175 3.96 -8.53 -7.92
C TYR A 175 5.31 -9.15 -7.62
N ALA A 176 5.29 -10.41 -7.19
CA ALA A 176 6.49 -11.23 -7.11
C ALA A 176 6.49 -12.29 -8.21
N ALA A 177 7.66 -12.64 -8.70
CA ALA A 177 7.89 -13.77 -9.60
C ALA A 177 9.05 -14.60 -9.08
N LYS A 178 9.06 -15.90 -9.37
CA LYS A 178 10.19 -16.75 -9.02
C LYS A 178 11.23 -16.65 -10.13
N THR A 179 12.49 -16.48 -9.73
CA THR A 179 13.64 -16.69 -10.63
C THR A 179 13.80 -18.16 -10.99
N GLU A 180 14.63 -18.45 -11.99
CA GLU A 180 15.02 -19.84 -12.32
C GLU A 180 15.60 -20.59 -11.12
N GLY A 181 16.23 -19.88 -10.17
CA GLY A 181 16.75 -20.43 -8.92
C GLY A 181 15.72 -20.56 -7.79
N GLY A 182 14.44 -20.23 -8.03
CA GLY A 182 13.36 -20.34 -7.05
C GLY A 182 13.26 -19.18 -6.06
N THR A 183 14.22 -18.24 -6.06
CA THR A 183 14.18 -17.04 -5.22
C THR A 183 13.12 -16.06 -5.73
N PRO A 184 12.27 -15.49 -4.85
CA PRO A 184 11.30 -14.48 -5.25
C PRO A 184 11.99 -13.16 -5.62
N GLU A 185 11.70 -12.65 -6.80
CA GLU A 185 11.98 -11.29 -7.24
C GLU A 185 10.71 -10.44 -7.17
N TYR A 186 10.86 -9.19 -6.74
CA TYR A 186 9.77 -8.23 -6.63
C TYR A 186 9.83 -7.24 -7.78
N HIS A 187 8.71 -7.04 -8.45
CA HIS A 187 8.63 -6.22 -9.65
C HIS A 187 7.66 -5.06 -9.43
N GLN A 188 8.10 -3.87 -9.82
CA GLN A 188 7.28 -2.67 -9.95
C GLN A 188 6.96 -2.45 -11.42
N TYR A 189 5.67 -2.37 -11.76
CA TYR A 189 5.21 -2.08 -13.12
C TYR A 189 4.44 -0.75 -13.18
N PRO A 190 4.81 0.20 -14.05
CA PRO A 190 4.09 1.47 -14.19
C PRO A 190 2.71 1.24 -14.81
N ILE A 191 1.66 1.62 -14.08
CA ILE A 191 0.27 1.58 -14.57
C ILE A 191 -0.03 2.85 -15.35
N LYS A 192 0.26 4.01 -14.74
CA LYS A 192 -0.08 5.32 -15.31
C LYS A 192 0.75 6.44 -14.69
N SER A 193 1.02 7.45 -15.50
CA SER A 193 1.62 8.74 -15.09
C SER A 193 0.74 9.88 -15.59
N LEU A 194 0.41 10.81 -14.70
CA LEU A 194 -0.54 11.89 -14.94
C LEU A 194 0.01 13.22 -14.44
N ASN A 195 -0.26 14.29 -15.18
CA ASN A 195 0.00 15.66 -14.72
C ASN A 195 -1.30 16.24 -14.15
N LEU A 196 -1.29 16.57 -12.86
CA LEU A 196 -2.43 17.07 -12.10
C LEU A 196 -2.71 18.56 -12.31
N VAL A 197 -1.78 19.30 -12.94
CA VAL A 197 -1.87 20.77 -13.08
C VAL A 197 -1.87 21.23 -14.53
N ASP A 198 -1.81 20.32 -15.51
CA ASP A 198 -1.86 20.69 -16.92
C ASP A 198 -3.25 21.21 -17.33
N SER A 199 -4.30 20.68 -16.71
CA SER A 199 -5.68 20.90 -17.08
C SER A 199 -6.62 20.42 -15.96
N HIS A 200 -7.82 20.98 -15.94
CA HIS A 200 -8.88 20.52 -15.04
C HIS A 200 -9.27 19.06 -15.29
N GLN A 201 -9.21 18.61 -16.56
CA GLN A 201 -9.50 17.22 -16.92
C GLN A 201 -8.40 16.28 -16.41
N GLY A 202 -7.12 16.66 -16.53
CA GLY A 202 -5.97 15.92 -16.00
C GLY A 202 -6.06 15.75 -14.48
N TYR A 203 -6.44 16.82 -13.76
CA TYR A 203 -6.71 16.73 -12.32
C TYR A 203 -7.84 15.75 -11.99
N LYS A 204 -8.99 15.86 -12.67
CA LYS A 204 -10.14 14.97 -12.45
C LYS A 204 -9.79 13.50 -12.72
N GLU A 205 -9.07 13.25 -13.81
CA GLU A 205 -8.61 11.91 -14.17
C GLU A 205 -7.60 11.37 -13.15
N GLY A 206 -6.62 12.15 -12.72
CA GLY A 206 -5.66 11.76 -11.68
C GLY A 206 -6.34 11.39 -10.36
N ARG A 207 -7.25 12.25 -9.90
CA ARG A 207 -8.04 11.98 -8.69
C ARG A 207 -8.89 10.73 -8.84
N LYS A 208 -9.54 10.54 -9.99
CA LYS A 208 -10.33 9.33 -10.27
C LYS A 208 -9.48 8.07 -10.23
N GLN A 209 -8.32 8.07 -10.89
CA GLN A 209 -7.44 6.89 -10.96
C GLN A 209 -6.88 6.51 -9.58
N LEU A 210 -6.47 7.49 -8.77
CA LEU A 210 -6.00 7.21 -7.41
C LEU A 210 -7.10 6.60 -6.55
N ARG A 211 -8.33 7.12 -6.64
CA ARG A 211 -9.46 6.60 -5.86
C ARG A 211 -9.91 5.22 -6.30
N ASN A 212 -9.87 4.95 -7.61
CA ASN A 212 -10.09 3.60 -8.13
C ASN A 212 -9.03 2.62 -7.59
N ALA A 213 -7.77 3.06 -7.46
CA ALA A 213 -6.73 2.25 -6.85
C ALA A 213 -6.98 2.01 -5.35
N GLN A 214 -7.45 3.01 -4.60
CA GLN A 214 -7.88 2.84 -3.21
C GLN A 214 -9.06 1.85 -3.09
N ASP A 215 -10.07 1.97 -3.96
CA ASP A 215 -11.23 1.08 -3.95
C ASP A 215 -10.81 -0.37 -4.24
N LEU A 216 -9.94 -0.58 -5.23
CA LEU A 216 -9.38 -1.91 -5.53
C LEU A 216 -8.57 -2.46 -4.35
N ALA A 217 -7.68 -1.65 -3.77
CA ALA A 217 -6.87 -2.07 -2.62
C ALA A 217 -7.74 -2.44 -1.41
N ARG A 218 -8.84 -1.71 -1.21
CA ARG A 218 -9.84 -2.04 -0.20
C ARG A 218 -10.49 -3.39 -0.51
N GLU A 219 -11.01 -3.57 -1.72
CA GLU A 219 -11.65 -4.83 -2.13
C GLU A 219 -10.73 -6.04 -1.92
N GLU A 220 -9.46 -5.93 -2.33
CA GLU A 220 -8.45 -6.98 -2.13
C GLU A 220 -8.14 -7.23 -0.64
N SER A 221 -8.11 -6.18 0.18
CA SER A 221 -7.90 -6.31 1.63
C SER A 221 -9.06 -7.07 2.30
N TYR A 222 -10.31 -6.76 1.91
CA TYR A 222 -11.49 -7.46 2.42
C TYR A 222 -11.54 -8.91 1.93
N ALA A 223 -11.26 -9.16 0.65
CA ALA A 223 -11.22 -10.51 0.08
C ALA A 223 -10.18 -11.39 0.80
N LEU A 224 -8.94 -10.92 0.95
CA LEU A 224 -7.89 -11.64 1.65
C LEU A 224 -8.26 -11.91 3.11
N ARG A 225 -8.85 -10.93 3.81
CA ARG A 225 -9.32 -11.12 5.19
C ARG A 225 -10.36 -12.23 5.27
N ASP A 226 -11.33 -12.23 4.36
CA ASP A 226 -12.43 -13.20 4.39
C ASP A 226 -11.92 -14.60 4.05
N GLU A 227 -11.03 -14.74 3.06
CA GLU A 227 -10.32 -16.00 2.75
C GLU A 227 -9.58 -16.55 3.97
N LEU A 228 -8.79 -15.72 4.67
CA LEU A 228 -8.05 -16.13 5.87
C LEU A 228 -8.98 -16.57 7.01
N LYS A 229 -10.13 -15.90 7.17
CA LYS A 229 -11.11 -16.22 8.21
C LYS A 229 -11.86 -17.50 7.88
N ASP A 230 -12.23 -17.70 6.64
CA ASP A 230 -12.92 -18.90 6.18
C ASP A 230 -12.00 -20.12 6.31
N TYR A 231 -10.74 -20.00 5.89
CA TYR A 231 -9.72 -21.03 6.14
C TYR A 231 -9.61 -21.40 7.63
N TRP A 232 -9.55 -20.39 8.51
CA TRP A 232 -9.44 -20.63 9.96
C TRP A 232 -10.67 -21.32 10.57
N ARG A 233 -11.85 -21.12 9.99
CA ARG A 233 -13.11 -21.72 10.46
C ARG A 233 -13.30 -23.16 10.01
N GLN A 234 -12.57 -23.63 9.00
CA GLN A 234 -12.69 -25.01 8.55
C GLN A 234 -12.26 -25.99 9.67
N PRO A 235 -13.04 -27.05 9.95
CA PRO A 235 -12.66 -28.07 10.92
C PRO A 235 -11.31 -28.67 10.54
N ARG A 236 -10.35 -28.68 11.46
CA ARG A 236 -9.03 -29.31 11.27
C ARG A 236 -9.09 -30.85 11.24
N ASP A 237 -10.29 -31.42 11.19
CA ASP A 237 -10.58 -32.84 11.43
C ASP A 237 -10.44 -33.74 10.19
N SER A 238 -9.78 -33.27 9.12
CA SER A 238 -9.37 -34.11 7.98
C SER A 238 -7.87 -34.41 7.96
N LEU A 239 -7.16 -34.23 9.08
CA LEU A 239 -5.87 -34.88 9.29
C LEU A 239 -6.11 -36.31 9.77
N HIS A 240 -6.04 -37.26 8.85
CA HIS A 240 -6.03 -38.69 9.14
C HIS A 240 -5.09 -39.00 10.33
N PRO A 241 -5.53 -39.80 11.33
CA PRO A 241 -4.58 -40.40 12.26
C PRO A 241 -3.65 -41.30 11.45
N ILE A 242 -2.37 -40.93 11.41
CA ILE A 242 -1.30 -41.86 11.05
C ILE A 242 -1.26 -42.90 12.17
N ALA A 243 -2.02 -43.98 11.98
CA ALA A 243 -1.86 -45.19 12.78
C ALA A 243 -0.67 -45.98 12.21
N GLU A 244 0.54 -45.68 12.69
CA GLU A 244 1.61 -46.67 12.73
C GLU A 244 1.26 -47.70 13.80
N GLY A 245 1.07 -48.97 13.40
CA GLY A 245 0.85 -50.03 14.38
C GLY A 245 0.41 -51.38 13.81
N VAL A 246 1.28 -52.03 13.04
CA VAL A 246 1.38 -53.49 12.83
C VAL A 246 0.27 -54.17 11.98
N PRO A 247 0.63 -54.91 10.89
CA PRO A 247 -0.30 -55.73 10.13
C PRO A 247 -0.42 -57.14 10.74
N PRO A 248 -1.63 -57.71 10.88
CA PRO A 248 -1.77 -59.16 10.96
C PRO A 248 -1.98 -59.77 9.57
N LEU A 249 -1.21 -60.82 9.33
CA LEU A 249 -1.17 -61.67 8.14
C LEU A 249 -2.50 -62.39 7.85
N SER A 250 -2.63 -62.72 6.56
CA SER A 250 -3.73 -63.30 5.78
C SER A 250 -4.22 -64.70 6.19
N VAL A 251 -5.49 -65.01 5.91
CA VAL A 251 -5.98 -66.28 5.27
C VAL A 251 -7.44 -66.13 4.76
N PRO A 252 -7.96 -66.98 3.84
CA PRO A 252 -8.51 -66.53 2.55
C PRO A 252 -9.97 -66.96 2.25
N ASP A 253 -10.46 -66.43 1.12
CA ASP A 253 -11.45 -66.96 0.16
C ASP A 253 -12.90 -67.22 0.58
N LEU A 254 -13.83 -66.46 -0.03
CA LEU A 254 -15.10 -66.92 -0.60
C LEU A 254 -15.54 -65.90 -1.67
N GLU A 255 -15.63 -66.35 -2.92
CA GLU A 255 -16.12 -65.59 -4.09
C GLU A 255 -17.68 -65.46 -4.15
N PRO A 256 -18.30 -65.04 -5.27
CA PRO A 256 -18.56 -63.65 -5.64
C PRO A 256 -20.07 -63.40 -5.81
N LEU A 257 -20.52 -62.13 -5.85
CA LEU A 257 -21.79 -61.84 -6.52
C LEU A 257 -21.73 -60.56 -7.36
N ASP A 258 -21.86 -60.83 -8.64
CA ASP A 258 -22.16 -59.99 -9.79
C ASP A 258 -23.38 -59.08 -9.53
N THR A 259 -23.26 -57.78 -9.77
CA THR A 259 -24.39 -57.02 -10.34
C THR A 259 -23.87 -55.81 -11.12
N THR A 260 -23.97 -55.98 -12.42
CA THR A 260 -23.84 -55.03 -13.52
C THR A 260 -24.82 -53.85 -13.39
N HIS A 261 -24.38 -52.62 -13.67
CA HIS A 261 -25.17 -51.51 -14.25
C HIS A 261 -24.20 -50.35 -14.57
N VAL A 262 -23.62 -50.34 -15.78
CA VAL A 262 -24.02 -49.54 -16.96
C VAL A 262 -23.79 -48.04 -16.75
N PHE A 263 -22.74 -47.56 -17.43
CA PHE A 263 -22.39 -46.17 -17.68
C PHE A 263 -23.32 -45.58 -18.74
N GLU A 264 -23.81 -44.37 -18.51
CA GLU A 264 -24.18 -43.45 -19.60
C GLU A 264 -23.44 -42.13 -19.37
N ASP A 265 -22.41 -41.96 -20.21
CA ASP A 265 -21.79 -40.70 -20.61
C ASP A 265 -22.81 -39.90 -21.43
N GLU A 266 -23.05 -38.64 -21.07
CA GLU A 266 -23.40 -37.61 -22.04
C GLU A 266 -22.63 -36.33 -21.70
N ASP A 267 -21.47 -36.20 -22.36
CA ASP A 267 -20.76 -34.95 -22.59
C ASP A 267 -21.53 -34.10 -23.62
N ASP A 268 -21.91 -32.88 -23.26
CA ASP A 268 -22.02 -31.79 -24.23
C ASP A 268 -21.73 -30.43 -23.57
N TYR A 269 -20.48 -29.97 -23.67
CA TYR A 269 -20.17 -28.54 -23.66
C TYR A 269 -19.04 -28.22 -24.64
N GLU A 270 -19.34 -27.30 -25.56
CA GLU A 270 -18.44 -26.82 -26.60
C GLU A 270 -17.15 -26.21 -26.01
N VAL A 271 -16.01 -26.81 -26.37
CA VAL A 271 -14.68 -26.22 -26.17
C VAL A 271 -14.45 -25.10 -27.19
N VAL A 272 -14.65 -23.86 -26.77
CA VAL A 272 -14.21 -22.67 -27.52
C VAL A 272 -12.68 -22.59 -27.47
N LYS A 273 -12.03 -22.82 -28.62
CA LYS A 273 -10.58 -22.66 -28.81
C LYS A 273 -10.13 -21.21 -28.50
N PRO A 274 -9.19 -20.98 -27.57
CA PRO A 274 -8.52 -19.69 -27.45
C PRO A 274 -7.56 -19.48 -28.64
N ARG A 275 -7.69 -18.32 -29.29
CA ARG A 275 -6.73 -17.81 -30.29
C ARG A 275 -5.42 -17.41 -29.62
N PRO A 276 -4.27 -17.47 -30.34
CA PRO A 276 -2.98 -17.09 -29.80
C PRO A 276 -2.91 -15.58 -29.51
N VAL A 277 -2.37 -15.26 -28.33
CA VAL A 277 -2.07 -13.91 -27.86
C VAL A 277 -0.90 -13.35 -28.68
N TYR A 278 -1.11 -12.17 -29.25
CA TYR A 278 -0.08 -11.39 -29.95
C TYR A 278 1.06 -11.01 -29.00
N GLN A 279 2.30 -11.36 -29.38
CA GLN A 279 3.51 -10.85 -28.75
C GLN A 279 3.78 -9.41 -29.23
N PRO A 280 4.07 -8.44 -28.34
CA PRO A 280 4.62 -7.15 -28.75
C PRO A 280 6.12 -7.27 -29.04
N THR A 281 6.52 -6.80 -30.22
CA THR A 281 7.91 -6.61 -30.67
C THR A 281 8.63 -5.57 -29.79
N PRO A 282 9.93 -5.74 -29.46
CA PRO A 282 10.69 -4.78 -28.67
C PRO A 282 10.95 -3.47 -29.45
N PRO A 283 10.91 -2.29 -28.78
CA PRO A 283 11.31 -1.04 -29.42
C PRO A 283 12.83 -0.88 -29.46
N THR A 284 13.27 -0.42 -30.62
CA THR A 284 14.63 -0.13 -31.03
C THR A 284 15.29 0.95 -30.17
N SER A 285 16.50 0.64 -29.72
CA SER A 285 17.45 1.53 -29.07
C SER A 285 17.79 2.74 -29.94
N SER A 286 17.67 3.96 -29.38
CA SER A 286 18.37 5.14 -29.88
C SER A 286 18.95 5.98 -28.73
N ARG A 287 20.25 6.25 -28.82
CA ARG A 287 21.02 7.17 -27.95
C ARG A 287 20.62 8.62 -28.21
N PRO A 288 20.80 9.52 -27.23
CA PRO A 288 21.81 10.57 -27.47
C PRO A 288 22.64 10.98 -26.23
N LYS A 289 23.63 11.80 -26.56
CA LYS A 289 24.83 12.26 -25.84
C LYS A 289 24.59 13.32 -24.75
N HIS A 290 25.45 13.28 -23.73
CA HIS A 290 26.28 14.37 -23.16
C HIS A 290 25.68 15.79 -23.07
N ASP A 291 25.56 16.34 -21.85
CA ASP A 291 26.49 17.33 -21.27
C ASP A 291 25.86 18.37 -20.30
N GLN A 292 26.71 18.80 -19.36
CA GLN A 292 26.72 20.08 -18.61
C GLN A 292 25.94 20.27 -17.30
N LYS A 293 26.72 20.06 -16.23
CA LYS A 293 26.74 20.73 -14.92
C LYS A 293 26.34 22.21 -14.93
N ARG A 294 25.46 22.60 -14.00
CA ARG A 294 25.53 23.92 -13.32
C ARG A 294 25.26 23.78 -11.82
N LYS A 295 26.18 24.35 -11.03
CA LYS A 295 26.11 24.56 -9.58
C LYS A 295 25.02 25.58 -9.26
N ALA A 296 24.28 25.39 -8.16
CA ALA A 296 23.48 26.42 -7.53
C ALA A 296 23.90 26.59 -6.06
N GLN A 297 24.05 27.85 -5.66
CA GLN A 297 24.44 28.31 -4.34
C GLN A 297 23.28 28.21 -3.34
N ILE A 298 23.63 27.87 -2.11
CA ILE A 298 22.77 27.86 -0.92
C ILE A 298 22.60 29.30 -0.44
N SER A 299 21.36 29.71 -0.17
CA SER A 299 21.03 30.85 0.69
C SER A 299 20.12 30.34 1.80
N GLN A 300 20.63 30.41 3.02
CA GLN A 300 19.90 30.21 4.27
C GLN A 300 18.93 31.37 4.44
N GLU A 301 17.68 31.09 4.81
CA GLU A 301 16.86 32.08 5.52
C GLU A 301 15.81 31.39 6.39
N SER A 302 15.92 31.69 7.66
CA SER A 302 15.09 31.32 8.80
C SER A 302 13.68 31.90 8.69
N SER A 303 12.65 31.09 8.99
CA SER A 303 11.37 31.67 9.38
C SER A 303 10.62 30.79 10.39
N SER A 304 10.25 31.46 11.47
CA SER A 304 9.53 31.05 12.66
C SER A 304 8.27 30.23 12.39
N VAL A 305 8.17 29.05 13.00
CA VAL A 305 6.97 28.21 12.97
C VAL A 305 6.00 28.63 14.08
N SER A 306 4.75 28.85 13.66
CA SER A 306 3.60 29.25 14.46
C SER A 306 3.29 28.32 15.64
N SER A 307 3.06 28.92 16.81
CA SER A 307 2.86 28.31 18.13
C SER A 307 1.68 27.34 18.27
N ARG A 308 0.82 27.19 17.26
CA ARG A 308 -0.35 26.29 17.31
C ARG A 308 -0.04 24.82 16.99
N TYR A 309 1.12 24.52 16.41
CA TYR A 309 1.55 23.14 16.16
C TYR A 309 2.28 22.48 17.36
N ARG A 310 2.77 23.28 18.33
CA ARG A 310 3.45 22.77 19.53
C ARG A 310 2.53 22.00 20.50
N SER A 311 1.21 22.13 20.42
CA SER A 311 0.30 21.49 21.39
C SER A 311 -0.04 20.03 21.07
N LYS A 312 -0.07 19.62 19.79
CA LYS A 312 -0.41 18.24 19.39
C LYS A 312 0.78 17.28 19.43
N LEU A 313 2.01 17.76 19.26
CA LEU A 313 3.22 16.95 19.49
C LEU A 313 3.44 16.65 20.98
N ARG A 314 2.92 17.47 21.90
CA ARG A 314 3.12 17.29 23.35
C ARG A 314 2.32 16.16 23.98
N SER A 315 1.30 15.59 23.32
CA SER A 315 0.57 14.44 23.88
C SER A 315 1.37 13.13 23.81
N TYR A 316 2.38 13.06 22.94
CA TYR A 316 3.22 11.88 22.73
C TYR A 316 4.44 11.83 23.68
N TRP A 317 4.89 12.98 24.17
CA TRP A 317 6.04 13.09 25.06
C TRP A 317 5.63 13.37 26.50
N LYS A 318 6.19 12.64 27.46
CA LYS A 318 6.02 12.89 28.89
C LYS A 318 7.11 13.83 29.37
N LYS A 319 6.76 14.79 30.23
CA LYS A 319 7.75 15.69 30.82
C LYS A 319 8.30 15.06 32.09
N ASP A 320 9.61 14.85 32.13
CA ASP A 320 10.29 14.40 33.33
C ASP A 320 10.31 15.51 34.39
N VAL A 321 9.92 15.17 35.61
CA VAL A 321 9.71 16.14 36.69
C VAL A 321 11.04 16.68 37.23
N MET A 322 12.11 15.89 37.11
CA MET A 322 13.43 16.24 37.67
C MET A 322 14.28 17.04 36.69
N SER A 323 14.33 16.63 35.43
CA SER A 323 15.15 17.29 34.38
C SER A 323 14.39 18.35 33.59
N GLY A 324 13.06 18.35 33.65
CA GLY A 324 12.21 19.22 32.83
C GLY A 324 12.21 18.86 31.33
N ARG A 325 12.98 17.85 30.91
CA ARG A 325 13.06 17.39 29.52
C ARG A 325 11.87 16.50 29.17
N HIS A 326 11.56 16.45 27.88
CA HIS A 326 10.52 15.58 27.35
C HIS A 326 11.13 14.23 26.96
N TYR A 327 10.46 13.13 27.34
CA TYR A 327 10.89 11.78 27.03
C TYR A 327 9.71 10.91 26.58
N HIS A 328 10.00 9.88 25.79
CA HIS A 328 9.05 8.84 25.40
C HIS A 328 9.63 7.48 25.80
N LYS A 329 8.84 6.66 26.49
CA LYS A 329 9.23 5.31 26.88
C LYS A 329 8.56 4.31 25.94
N HIS A 330 9.38 3.56 25.22
CA HIS A 330 8.96 2.55 24.26
C HIS A 330 8.52 1.26 24.97
N SER A 331 7.78 0.42 24.25
CA SER A 331 7.31 -0.90 24.72
C SER A 331 8.45 -1.85 25.09
N ASP A 332 9.59 -1.74 24.40
CA ASP A 332 10.83 -2.48 24.67
C ASP A 332 11.59 -1.99 25.93
N GLY A 333 11.08 -0.96 26.60
CA GLY A 333 11.65 -0.37 27.79
C GLY A 333 12.71 0.70 27.54
N THR A 334 13.09 0.94 26.27
CA THR A 334 14.01 2.02 25.90
C THR A 334 13.35 3.39 26.06
N VAL A 335 14.17 4.43 26.23
CA VAL A 335 13.71 5.81 26.43
C VAL A 335 14.39 6.72 25.41
N SER A 336 13.60 7.41 24.60
CA SER A 336 14.07 8.48 23.74
C SER A 336 13.84 9.83 24.41
N TRP A 337 14.80 10.74 24.30
CA TRP A 337 14.71 12.11 24.80
C TRP A 337 14.48 13.06 23.64
N LEU A 338 13.64 14.07 23.86
CA LEU A 338 13.49 15.18 22.92
C LEU A 338 14.63 16.14 23.17
N ASP A 339 15.58 16.21 22.23
CA ASP A 339 16.64 17.21 22.26
C ASP A 339 16.06 18.57 21.88
N ASP A 340 15.81 19.39 22.89
CA ASP A 340 15.43 20.80 22.73
C ASP A 340 16.68 21.59 22.29
N GLU A 341 17.20 21.33 21.08
CA GLU A 341 18.19 22.19 20.44
C GLU A 341 17.49 23.42 19.83
N GLU A 342 17.13 24.38 20.68
CA GLU A 342 16.98 25.80 20.38
C GLU A 342 16.32 26.48 21.59
N ASP A 343 17.12 26.91 22.57
CA ASP A 343 16.80 28.02 23.48
C ASP A 343 18.05 28.42 24.29
N GLU A 344 19.12 28.82 23.59
CA GLU A 344 20.15 29.71 24.16
C GLU A 344 20.44 30.84 23.15
N ARG A 345 19.62 31.89 23.22
CA ARG A 345 19.98 33.25 22.78
C ARG A 345 19.27 34.23 23.72
N ASP A 346 19.97 34.60 24.79
CA ASP A 346 19.75 35.83 25.54
C ASP A 346 20.16 37.07 24.72
#